data_AF-A0A951BJT9-F1
#
_entry.id   AF-A0A951BJT9-F1
#
_cell.length_a   1.000
_cell.length_b   1.000
_cell.length_c   1.000
_cell.angle_alpha   90.00
_cell.angle_beta   90.00
_cell.angle_gamma   90.00
#
_symmetry.space_group_name_H-M   'P 1'
#
loop_
_entity.id
_entity.type
_entity.pdbx_description
1 polymer ?
#
loop_
_entity_poly.entity_id
_entity_poly.type
_entity_poly.pdbx_seq_one_letter_code
_entity_poly.pdbx_strand_id
1 'polypeptide(L)'
;MVFGVRPTSNATVVIPDLRGVLATVLADAGVSVLPRYLCAGELERGVLIELHTPSDLPLNTLFLVTRPTALSNAAVVALHARLLLQGRLW
;
A
#
# COMPACT_ATOMS: atom_id res chain seq x y z
N MET A 1 10.71 -3.79 -11.82
CA MET A 1 9.69 -3.00 -12.53
C MET A 1 8.45 -3.86 -12.68
N VAL A 2 7.26 -3.34 -12.38
CA VAL A 2 6.00 -4.14 -12.33
C VAL A 2 5.73 -4.91 -13.63
N PHE A 3 6.07 -4.33 -14.79
CA PHE A 3 5.83 -4.94 -16.11
C PHE A 3 7.09 -5.50 -16.79
N GLY A 4 8.24 -5.52 -16.13
CA GLY A 4 9.52 -5.95 -16.73
C GLY A 4 10.06 -5.06 -17.88
N VAL A 5 9.23 -4.21 -18.46
CA VAL A 5 9.56 -3.25 -19.54
C VAL A 5 9.12 -1.84 -19.16
N ARG A 6 9.79 -0.84 -19.75
CA ARG A 6 9.44 0.55 -19.50
C ARG A 6 8.13 0.86 -20.23
N PRO A 7 7.10 1.40 -19.55
CA PRO A 7 5.89 1.85 -20.24
C PRO A 7 6.25 2.87 -21.33
N THR A 8 5.65 2.71 -22.51
CA THR A 8 5.82 3.62 -23.64
C THR A 8 4.90 4.83 -23.57
N SER A 9 3.85 4.76 -22.74
CA SER A 9 2.91 5.84 -22.45
C SER A 9 3.24 6.54 -21.14
N ASN A 10 2.90 7.83 -21.07
CA ASN A 10 2.96 8.62 -19.84
C ASN A 10 1.69 8.42 -19.01
N ALA A 11 1.78 8.70 -17.70
CA ALA A 11 0.61 8.78 -16.85
C ALA A 11 -0.29 9.95 -17.28
N THR A 12 -1.58 9.69 -17.47
CA THR A 12 -2.58 10.73 -17.81
C THR A 12 -2.87 11.66 -16.63
N VAL A 13 -2.78 11.15 -15.40
CA VAL A 13 -3.04 11.89 -14.16
C VAL A 13 -1.98 11.50 -13.13
N VAL A 14 -1.50 12.47 -12.35
CA VAL A 14 -0.57 12.28 -11.23
C VAL A 14 -1.26 12.69 -9.94
N ILE A 15 -1.24 11.80 -8.95
CA ILE A 15 -1.92 11.97 -7.66
C ILE A 15 -0.87 11.78 -6.55
N PRO A 16 -0.85 12.62 -5.51
CA PRO A 16 0.22 12.63 -4.53
C PRO A 16 0.19 11.46 -3.54
N ASP A 17 -0.89 10.67 -3.50
CA ASP A 17 -1.04 9.55 -2.56
C ASP A 17 -1.84 8.37 -3.14
N LEU A 18 -1.57 7.17 -2.61
CA LEU A 18 -2.17 5.93 -3.09
C LEU A 18 -3.67 5.82 -2.81
N ARG A 19 -4.20 6.48 -1.78
CA ARG A 19 -5.64 6.46 -1.48
C ARG A 19 -6.40 7.27 -2.52
N GLY A 20 -5.85 8.41 -2.95
CA GLY A 20 -6.35 9.19 -4.07
C GLY A 20 -6.31 8.41 -5.39
N VAL A 21 -5.24 7.65 -5.64
CA VAL A 21 -5.16 6.76 -6.81
C VAL A 21 -6.28 5.72 -6.78
N LEU A 22 -6.48 5.04 -5.64
CA LEU A 22 -7.57 4.08 -5.46
C LEU A 22 -8.94 4.72 -5.72
N ALA A 23 -9.22 5.89 -5.12
CA ALA A 23 -10.49 6.59 -5.30
C ALA A 23 -10.74 6.97 -6.78
N THR A 24 -9.67 7.33 -7.51
CA THR A 24 -9.75 7.68 -8.93
C THR A 24 -10.07 6.47 -9.80
N VAL A 25 -9.45 5.31 -9.51
CA VAL A 25 -9.78 4.05 -10.20
C VAL A 25 -11.22 3.62 -9.90
N LEU A 26 -11.66 3.73 -8.65
CA LEU A 26 -13.05 3.43 -8.26
C LEU A 26 -14.08 4.37 -8.90
N ALA A 27 -13.66 5.58 -9.28
CA ALA A 27 -14.48 6.53 -10.04
C ALA A 27 -14.42 6.30 -11.56
N ASP A 28 -13.94 5.14 -12.00
CA ASP A 28 -13.86 4.71 -13.40
C ASP A 28 -12.93 5.57 -14.28
N ALA A 29 -11.97 6.27 -13.68
CA ALA A 29 -11.03 7.12 -14.41
C ALA A 29 -9.82 6.36 -14.99
N GLY A 30 -9.87 5.03 -15.03
CA GLY A 30 -8.87 4.16 -15.67
C GLY A 30 -8.29 3.08 -14.76
N VAL A 31 -7.02 2.72 -14.97
CA VAL A 31 -6.33 1.62 -14.30
C VAL A 31 -5.05 2.09 -13.63
N SER A 32 -4.61 1.39 -12.59
CA SER A 32 -3.35 1.70 -11.90
C SER A 32 -2.74 0.46 -11.23
N VAL A 33 -1.51 0.60 -10.75
CA VAL A 33 -0.85 -0.38 -9.88
C VAL A 33 -1.08 0.03 -8.43
N LEU A 34 -1.68 -0.86 -7.63
CA LEU A 34 -2.03 -0.61 -6.24
C LEU A 34 -1.49 -1.72 -5.32
N PRO A 35 -1.01 -1.40 -4.11
CA PRO A 35 -0.67 -2.42 -3.14
C PRO A 35 -1.91 -3.19 -2.68
N ARG A 36 -1.82 -4.52 -2.61
CA ARG A 36 -2.94 -5.38 -2.23
C ARG A 36 -3.54 -5.03 -0.86
N TYR A 37 -2.72 -4.66 0.12
CA TYR A 37 -3.20 -4.25 1.44
C TYR A 37 -4.13 -3.02 1.40
N LEU A 38 -4.06 -2.21 0.34
CA LEU A 38 -4.87 -1.01 0.19
C LEU A 38 -6.21 -1.27 -0.50
N CYS A 39 -6.27 -2.28 -1.37
CA CYS A 39 -7.43 -2.54 -2.24
C CYS A 39 -8.05 -3.94 -2.08
N ALA A 40 -7.63 -4.72 -1.08
CA ALA A 40 -8.11 -6.09 -0.87
C ALA A 40 -9.64 -6.14 -0.74
N GLY A 41 -10.24 -5.25 0.05
CA GLY A 41 -11.69 -5.24 0.25
C GLY A 41 -12.46 -4.88 -1.03
N GLU A 42 -11.92 -4.01 -1.87
CA GLU A 42 -12.50 -3.62 -3.15
C GLU A 42 -12.46 -4.77 -4.16
N LEU A 43 -11.35 -5.53 -4.17
CA LEU A 43 -11.21 -6.73 -4.97
C LEU A 43 -12.17 -7.84 -4.50
N GLU A 44 -12.29 -8.06 -3.20
CA GLU A 44 -13.21 -9.04 -2.61
C GLU A 44 -14.67 -8.73 -2.94
N ARG A 45 -15.04 -7.45 -2.96
CA ARG A 45 -16.39 -7.00 -3.37
C ARG A 45 -16.60 -7.01 -4.88
N GLY A 46 -15.57 -7.26 -5.68
CA GLY A 46 -15.64 -7.24 -7.14
C GLY A 46 -15.83 -5.84 -7.74
N VAL A 47 -15.64 -4.76 -6.97
CA VAL A 47 -15.67 -3.38 -7.49
C VAL A 47 -14.35 -2.99 -8.15
N LEU A 48 -13.27 -3.72 -7.84
CA LEU A 48 -12.04 -3.73 -8.62
C LEU A 48 -11.78 -5.13 -9.15
N ILE A 49 -11.13 -5.21 -10.30
CA ILE A 49 -10.63 -6.46 -10.87
C ILE A 49 -9.10 -6.40 -10.96
N GLU A 50 -8.46 -7.53 -10.68
CA GLU A 50 -7.02 -7.67 -10.88
C GLU A 50 -6.72 -7.91 -12.36
N LEU A 51 -5.99 -6.99 -12.97
CA LEU A 51 -5.60 -7.11 -14.39
C LEU A 51 -4.29 -7.86 -14.59
N HIS A 52 -3.38 -7.80 -13.62
CA HIS A 52 -2.06 -8.42 -13.68
C HIS A 52 -1.49 -8.65 -12.29
N THR A 53 -1.03 -9.87 -12.02
CA THR A 53 -0.20 -10.20 -10.84
C THR A 53 1.26 -10.24 -11.29
N PRO A 54 2.14 -9.33 -10.81
CA PRO A 54 3.54 -9.36 -11.16
C PRO A 54 4.21 -10.61 -10.57
N SER A 55 5.15 -11.20 -11.31
CA SER A 55 5.93 -12.36 -10.85
C SER A 55 6.79 -12.03 -9.63
N ASP A 56 7.29 -10.79 -9.57
CA ASP A 56 8.02 -10.24 -8.43
C ASP A 56 7.20 -9.13 -7.80
N LEU A 57 6.69 -9.38 -6.60
CA LEU A 57 5.99 -8.36 -5.83
C LEU A 57 6.97 -7.25 -5.42
N PRO A 58 6.63 -5.96 -5.64
CA PRO A 58 7.47 -4.87 -5.19
C PRO A 58 7.58 -4.91 -3.65
N LEU A 59 8.82 -4.91 -3.16
CA LEU A 59 9.10 -4.89 -1.72
C LEU A 59 8.62 -3.57 -1.12
N ASN A 60 7.73 -3.65 -0.12
CA ASN A 60 7.34 -2.51 0.69
C ASN A 60 7.84 -2.70 2.12
N THR A 61 8.99 -2.10 2.45
CA THR A 61 9.57 -2.19 3.79
C THR A 61 8.93 -1.16 4.71
N LEU A 62 8.24 -1.62 5.74
CA LEU A 62 7.68 -0.76 6.78
C LEU A 62 8.70 -0.58 7.91
N PHE A 63 8.85 0.65 8.39
CA PHE A 63 9.70 0.99 9.52
C PHE A 63 8.84 1.47 10.69
N LEU A 64 9.08 0.92 11.88
CA LEU A 64 8.53 1.43 13.13
C LEU A 64 9.57 2.35 13.78
N VAL A 65 9.28 3.64 13.83
CA VAL A 65 10.20 4.65 14.34
C VAL A 65 9.64 5.30 15.60
N THR A 66 10.47 5.45 16.63
CA THR A 66 10.11 6.14 17.87
C THR A 66 11.13 7.22 18.18
N ARG A 67 10.70 8.26 18.92
CA ARG A 67 11.65 9.21 19.51
C ARG A 67 12.41 8.51 20.64
N PRO A 68 13.68 8.85 20.90
CA PRO A 68 14.48 8.19 21.93
C PRO A 68 13.82 8.09 23.32
N THR A 69 13.05 9.10 23.72
CA THR A 69 12.36 9.14 25.02
C THR A 69 10.93 8.61 25.00
N ALA A 70 10.40 8.24 23.83
CA ALA A 70 9.00 7.84 23.67
C ALA A 70 8.67 6.55 24.44
N LEU A 71 9.65 5.68 24.65
CA LEU A 71 9.49 4.42 25.37
C LEU A 71 9.54 4.57 26.91
N SER A 72 9.51 5.79 27.43
CA SER A 72 9.26 6.06 28.86
C SER A 72 7.77 6.08 29.22
N ASN A 73 6.89 6.26 28.22
CA ASN A 73 5.45 6.22 28.41
C ASN A 73 4.93 4.79 28.23
N ALA A 74 4.32 4.22 29.28
CA ALA A 74 3.80 2.86 29.27
C ALA A 74 2.80 2.57 28.14
N ALA A 75 1.95 3.54 27.77
CA ALA A 75 1.00 3.38 26.67
C ALA A 75 1.72 3.27 25.32
N VAL A 76 2.79 4.05 25.12
CA VAL A 76 3.60 3.99 23.90
C VAL A 76 4.38 2.67 23.83
N VAL A 77 4.90 2.18 24.95
CA VAL A 77 5.55 0.86 25.03
C VAL A 77 4.59 -0.25 24.63
N ALA A 78 3.37 -0.25 25.17
CA ALA A 78 2.35 -1.24 24.84
C ALA A 78 1.97 -1.21 23.35
N LEU A 79 1.77 -0.01 22.79
CA LEU A 79 1.48 0.17 21.36
C LEU A 79 2.65 -0.30 20.49
N HIS A 80 3.88 0.10 20.81
CA HIS A 80 5.08 -0.28 20.08
C HIS A 80 5.26 -1.81 20.06
N ALA A 81 5.10 -2.47 21.21
CA ALA A 81 5.16 -3.92 21.29
C ALA A 81 4.06 -4.60 20.45
N ARG A 82 2.83 -4.06 20.49
CA ARG A 82 1.72 -4.58 19.67
C ARG A 82 2.00 -4.41 18.17
N LEU A 83 2.51 -3.26 17.75
CA LEU A 83 2.86 -3.00 16.35
C LEU A 83 3.99 -3.92 15.88
N LEU A 84 5.02 -4.15 16.69
CA LEU A 84 6.09 -5.11 16.36
C LEU A 84 5.59 -6.55 16.24
N LEU A 85 4.64 -6.95 17.09
CA LEU A 85 4.05 -8.29 17.02
C LEU A 85 3.23 -8.46 15.73
N GLN A 86 2.37 -7.49 15.42
CA GLN A 86 1.49 -7.56 14.26
C GLN A 86 2.23 -7.34 12.93
N GLY A 87 3.26 -6.50 12.91
CA GLY A 87 4.05 -6.22 11.71
C GLY A 87 4.76 -7.43 11.11
N ARG A 88 4.88 -8.54 11.85
CA ARG A 88 5.38 -9.82 11.32
C ARG A 88 4.38 -10.56 10.43
N LEU A 89 3.11 -10.14 10.45
CA LEU A 89 2.00 -10.74 9.70
C LEU A 89 1.56 -9.87 8.52
N TRP A 90 2.21 -8.73 8.30
CA TRP A 90 1.94 -7.80 7.19
C TRP A 90 2.94 -8.04 6.05
#